data_AF-A0A4Q9KEW4-F1
#
_entry.id   AF-A0A4Q9KEW4-F1
#
_cell.length_a   1.000
_cell.length_b   1.000
_cell.length_c   1.000
_cell.angle_alpha   90.00
_cell.angle_beta   90.00
_cell.angle_gamma   90.00
#
_symmetry.space_group_name_H-M   'P 1'
#
loop_
_entity.id
_entity.type
_entity.pdbx_description
1 polymer ?
#
loop_
_entity_poly.entity_id
_entity_poly.type
_entity_poly.pdbx_seq_one_letter_code
_entity_poly.pdbx_strand_id
1 'polypeptide(L)'
;MSTNIPAITKHAQGFEIANHTYDHKPTSDLPDAKVAWEVRRTNAALQKITGQKPTLMRPPYAARTQRTDKVVGTNGLAVVVWNNPPEDWVAGHNTAAVITKLTVQRASRDSILLMHDIHLWTVDAAAPTIDTLQKQGYTLVTVSQLLGSTKPGKLYPAA
;
A
#
# COMPACT_ATOMS: atom_id res chain seq x y z
N MET A 1 -4.49 1.11 -18.66
CA MET A 1 -4.95 1.63 -17.35
C MET A 1 -5.81 2.86 -17.63
N SER A 2 -7.10 2.76 -17.32
CA SER A 2 -8.12 3.75 -17.69
C SER A 2 -7.95 5.07 -16.93
N THR A 3 -8.21 6.15 -17.66
CA THR A 3 -8.00 7.57 -17.35
C THR A 3 -9.09 8.15 -16.45
N ASN A 4 -9.02 7.94 -15.12
CA ASN A 4 -9.92 8.63 -14.18
C ASN A 4 -9.21 9.22 -12.95
N ILE A 5 -8.15 9.98 -13.22
CA ILE A 5 -7.37 10.76 -12.26
C ILE A 5 -8.22 11.70 -11.35
N PRO A 6 -9.29 12.37 -11.82
CA PRO A 6 -10.07 13.29 -10.97
C PRO A 6 -10.87 12.61 -9.84
N ALA A 7 -11.23 11.33 -9.98
CA ALA A 7 -12.05 10.62 -9.00
C ALA A 7 -11.26 10.29 -7.71
N ILE A 8 -9.95 10.01 -7.83
CA ILE A 8 -9.07 9.68 -6.69
C ILE A 8 -9.03 10.85 -5.70
N THR A 9 -8.89 12.07 -6.18
CA THR A 9 -8.82 13.29 -5.35
C THR A 9 -10.10 13.62 -4.60
N LYS A 10 -11.27 13.38 -5.20
CA LYS A 10 -12.56 13.69 -4.56
C LYS A 10 -12.91 12.68 -3.45
N HIS A 11 -12.37 11.47 -3.50
CA HIS A 11 -12.68 10.37 -2.58
C HIS A 11 -11.55 10.04 -1.60
N ALA A 12 -10.35 10.60 -1.76
CA ALA A 12 -9.25 10.43 -0.82
C ALA A 12 -9.33 11.33 0.42
N GLN A 13 -10.43 12.06 0.64
CA GLN A 13 -10.60 12.85 1.86
C GLN A 13 -10.58 11.91 3.07
N GLY A 14 -9.47 11.91 3.81
CA GLY A 14 -9.24 11.06 4.98
C GLY A 14 -8.40 9.80 4.72
N PHE A 15 -8.04 9.47 3.48
CA PHE A 15 -7.17 8.34 3.16
C PHE A 15 -5.72 8.79 2.88
N GLU A 16 -4.76 7.96 3.25
CA GLU A 16 -3.35 8.15 2.91
C GLU A 16 -3.05 7.59 1.52
N ILE A 17 -2.37 8.38 0.67
CA ILE A 17 -1.93 7.96 -0.67
C ILE A 17 -0.40 7.90 -0.71
N ALA A 18 0.13 6.79 -1.22
CA ALA A 18 1.56 6.49 -1.25
C ALA A 18 2.00 5.93 -2.62
N ASN A 19 3.32 5.76 -2.80
CA ASN A 19 3.91 5.33 -4.06
C ASN A 19 3.92 3.80 -4.22
N HIS A 20 3.55 3.27 -5.41
CA HIS A 20 3.64 1.84 -5.72
C HIS A 20 4.40 1.56 -7.03
N THR A 21 5.41 2.36 -7.35
CA THR A 21 6.08 2.48 -8.67
C THR A 21 5.13 2.96 -9.78
N TYR A 22 5.61 3.06 -11.02
CA TYR A 22 4.83 3.53 -12.17
C TYR A 22 4.43 2.36 -13.07
N ASP A 23 5.36 1.45 -13.37
CA ASP A 23 5.16 0.31 -14.28
C ASP A 23 4.89 -1.03 -13.56
N HIS A 24 4.85 -1.04 -12.21
CA HIS A 24 4.62 -2.24 -11.39
C HIS A 24 5.65 -3.38 -11.63
N LYS A 25 6.90 -3.03 -11.96
CA LYS A 25 7.98 -4.02 -12.08
C LYS A 25 8.62 -4.35 -10.73
N PRO A 26 9.11 -5.58 -10.50
CA PRO A 26 9.87 -5.94 -9.30
C PRO A 26 11.09 -5.03 -9.16
N THR A 27 11.22 -4.30 -8.05
CA THR A 27 12.32 -3.32 -7.92
C THR A 27 13.69 -3.99 -7.78
N SER A 28 13.73 -5.21 -7.22
CA SER A 28 14.94 -6.04 -7.11
C SER A 28 15.66 -6.23 -8.45
N ASP A 29 14.89 -6.29 -9.53
CA ASP A 29 15.37 -6.67 -10.87
C ASP A 29 15.79 -5.45 -11.70
N LEU A 30 15.60 -4.25 -11.15
CA LEU A 30 15.85 -2.99 -11.85
C LEU A 30 17.19 -2.38 -11.43
N PRO A 31 17.90 -1.72 -12.38
CA PRO A 31 19.04 -0.87 -12.05
C PRO A 31 18.59 0.37 -11.28
N ASP A 32 19.48 0.93 -10.46
CA ASP A 32 19.18 2.07 -9.56
C ASP A 32 18.55 3.26 -10.29
N ALA A 33 19.04 3.58 -11.49
CA ALA A 33 18.48 4.68 -12.29
C ALA A 33 17.01 4.45 -12.68
N LYS A 34 16.62 3.21 -12.97
CA LYS A 34 15.23 2.86 -13.30
C LYS A 34 14.36 2.84 -12.04
N VAL A 35 14.84 2.32 -10.92
CA VAL A 35 14.13 2.43 -9.62
C VAL A 35 13.85 3.90 -9.27
N ALA A 36 14.86 4.76 -9.40
CA ALA A 36 14.71 6.17 -9.13
C ALA A 36 13.73 6.86 -10.11
N TRP A 37 13.71 6.44 -11.38
CA TRP A 37 12.73 6.92 -12.36
C TRP A 37 11.30 6.51 -11.98
N GLU A 38 11.08 5.23 -11.63
CA GLU A 38 9.77 4.72 -11.17
C GLU A 38 9.23 5.55 -10.01
N VAL A 39 10.10 5.75 -9.00
CA VAL A 39 9.74 6.49 -7.79
C VAL A 39 9.44 7.96 -8.10
N ARG A 40 10.33 8.67 -8.81
CA ARG A 40 10.15 10.10 -9.08
C ARG A 40 8.95 10.37 -9.96
N ARG A 41 8.72 9.54 -10.98
CA ARG A 41 7.60 9.72 -11.90
C ARG A 41 6.26 9.56 -11.17
N THR A 42 6.12 8.52 -10.34
CA THR A 42 4.92 8.32 -9.53
C THR A 42 4.77 9.42 -8.48
N ASN A 43 5.85 9.87 -7.83
CA ASN A 43 5.78 11.00 -6.88
C ASN A 43 5.28 12.28 -7.54
N ALA A 44 5.77 12.62 -8.74
CA ALA A 44 5.34 13.81 -9.46
C ALA A 44 3.86 13.71 -9.87
N ALA A 45 3.41 12.53 -10.31
CA ALA A 45 2.00 12.29 -10.62
C ALA A 45 1.12 12.44 -9.37
N LEU A 46 1.51 11.81 -8.26
CA LEU A 46 0.80 11.91 -6.99
C LEU A 46 0.75 13.34 -6.48
N GLN A 47 1.86 14.08 -6.47
CA GLN A 47 1.88 15.48 -6.04
C GLN A 47 0.99 16.38 -6.91
N LYS A 48 0.96 16.16 -8.23
CA LYS A 48 0.06 16.89 -9.12
C LYS A 48 -1.41 16.63 -8.81
N ILE A 49 -1.74 15.44 -8.35
CA ILE A 49 -3.10 15.00 -8.05
C ILE A 49 -3.50 15.47 -6.65
N THR A 50 -2.72 15.13 -5.63
CA THR A 50 -3.09 15.31 -4.21
C THR A 50 -2.61 16.65 -3.63
N GLY A 51 -1.70 17.36 -4.31
CA GLY A 51 -0.99 18.51 -3.76
C GLY A 51 0.11 18.14 -2.75
N GLN A 52 0.28 16.85 -2.43
CA GLN A 52 1.21 16.37 -1.40
C GLN A 52 2.25 15.42 -2.00
N LYS A 53 3.50 15.56 -1.55
CA LYS A 53 4.56 14.62 -1.92
C LYS A 53 4.44 13.37 -1.03
N PRO A 54 4.34 12.16 -1.59
CA PRO A 54 4.29 10.94 -0.79
C PRO A 54 5.61 10.70 -0.05
N THR A 55 5.50 10.18 1.16
CA THR A 55 6.63 9.84 2.06
C THR A 55 6.81 8.34 2.23
N LEU A 56 5.85 7.54 1.76
CA LEU A 56 5.85 6.09 1.84
C LEU A 56 5.83 5.48 0.44
N MET A 57 6.48 4.33 0.29
CA MET A 57 6.48 3.54 -0.93
C MET A 57 6.35 2.05 -0.60
N ARG A 58 5.47 1.35 -1.31
CA ARG A 58 5.41 -0.12 -1.28
C ARG A 58 6.01 -0.67 -2.58
N PRO A 59 7.02 -1.56 -2.54
CA PRO A 59 7.53 -2.17 -3.75
C PRO A 59 6.54 -3.23 -4.28
N PRO A 60 6.29 -3.30 -5.60
CA PRO A 60 5.56 -4.40 -6.23
C PRO A 60 6.09 -5.76 -5.76
N TYR A 61 5.17 -6.68 -5.46
CA TYR A 61 5.48 -8.04 -4.99
C TYR A 61 6.29 -8.13 -3.70
N ALA A 62 6.47 -7.01 -2.98
CA ALA A 62 7.52 -6.87 -1.96
C ALA A 62 8.94 -7.25 -2.48
N ALA A 63 9.15 -7.20 -3.80
CA ALA A 63 10.41 -7.58 -4.44
C ALA A 63 11.41 -6.42 -4.36
N ARG A 64 12.27 -6.47 -3.35
CA ARG A 64 13.21 -5.42 -2.97
C ARG A 64 14.51 -6.00 -2.43
N THR A 65 15.54 -5.16 -2.41
CA THR A 65 16.85 -5.42 -1.78
C THR A 65 17.27 -4.21 -0.94
N GLN A 66 18.27 -4.33 -0.07
CA GLN A 66 18.81 -3.17 0.65
C GLN A 66 19.33 -2.08 -0.29
N ARG A 67 19.88 -2.45 -1.46
CA ARG A 67 20.28 -1.52 -2.51
C ARG A 67 19.09 -0.69 -2.98
N THR A 68 17.99 -1.34 -3.34
CA THR A 68 16.82 -0.64 -3.88
C THR A 68 16.13 0.21 -2.81
N ASP A 69 16.11 -0.21 -1.54
CA ASP A 69 15.58 0.63 -0.46
C ASP A 69 16.39 1.91 -0.28
N LYS A 70 17.73 1.85 -0.40
CA LYS A 70 18.58 3.04 -0.37
C LYS A 70 18.20 4.01 -1.48
N VAL A 71 17.95 3.51 -2.70
CA VAL A 71 17.49 4.34 -3.83
C VAL A 71 16.11 4.95 -3.53
N VAL A 72 15.18 4.21 -2.94
CA VAL A 72 13.90 4.77 -2.48
C VAL A 72 14.13 5.87 -1.42
N GLY A 73 15.07 5.63 -0.50
CA GLY A 73 15.45 6.56 0.55
C GLY A 73 16.09 7.87 0.04
N THR A 74 16.93 7.83 -0.99
CA THR A 74 17.48 9.05 -1.61
C THR A 74 16.40 9.92 -2.27
N ASN A 75 15.22 9.35 -2.54
CA ASN A 75 14.05 10.09 -3.03
C ASN A 75 13.11 10.56 -1.89
N GLY A 76 13.46 10.27 -0.63
CA GLY A 76 12.77 10.75 0.56
C GLY A 76 11.64 9.86 1.05
N LEU A 77 11.56 8.58 0.63
CA LEU A 77 10.47 7.69 1.02
C LEU A 77 10.96 6.55 1.91
N ALA A 78 10.14 6.16 2.89
CA ALA A 78 10.28 4.91 3.62
C ALA A 78 9.66 3.76 2.82
N VAL A 79 10.15 2.54 3.04
CA VAL A 79 9.63 1.33 2.40
C VAL A 79 8.64 0.66 3.33
N VAL A 80 7.41 0.43 2.88
CA VAL A 80 6.36 -0.22 3.65
C VAL A 80 5.91 -1.51 2.96
N VAL A 81 5.82 -2.58 3.74
CA VAL A 81 5.20 -3.87 3.36
C VAL A 81 4.09 -4.22 4.36
N TRP A 82 3.52 -5.41 4.24
CA TRP A 82 2.48 -5.94 5.12
C TRP A 82 3.05 -7.06 5.99
N ASN A 83 2.35 -7.44 7.05
CA ASN A 83 2.72 -8.59 7.89
C ASN A 83 1.77 -9.78 7.72
N ASN A 84 0.45 -9.56 7.62
CA ASN A 84 -0.54 -10.64 7.60
C ASN A 84 -1.53 -10.48 6.43
N PRO A 85 -1.20 -10.90 5.18
CA PRO A 85 -2.05 -10.63 4.04
C PRO A 85 -3.27 -11.57 3.98
N PRO A 86 -4.50 -11.08 3.73
CA PRO A 86 -5.66 -11.94 3.40
C PRO A 86 -5.52 -12.75 2.11
N GLU A 87 -4.54 -12.42 1.27
CA GLU A 87 -4.25 -13.12 0.01
C GLU A 87 -5.42 -13.03 -0.98
N ASP A 88 -5.99 -11.83 -1.15
CA ASP A 88 -7.14 -11.60 -2.03
C ASP A 88 -6.88 -11.83 -3.52
N TRP A 89 -5.62 -12.10 -3.88
CA TRP A 89 -5.17 -12.51 -5.22
C TRP A 89 -5.07 -14.03 -5.42
N VAL A 90 -5.23 -14.85 -4.37
CA VAL A 90 -5.08 -16.31 -4.46
C VAL A 90 -6.33 -16.95 -5.07
N ALA A 91 -6.12 -17.98 -5.90
CA ALA A 91 -7.21 -18.74 -6.51
C ALA A 91 -8.17 -19.30 -5.44
N GLY A 92 -9.47 -19.06 -5.60
CA GLY A 92 -10.51 -19.43 -4.63
C GLY A 92 -10.85 -18.33 -3.61
N HIS A 93 -10.05 -17.26 -3.51
CA HIS A 93 -10.37 -16.08 -2.71
C HIS A 93 -11.12 -15.04 -3.55
N ASN A 94 -12.24 -15.43 -4.15
CA ASN A 94 -12.93 -14.65 -5.19
C ASN A 94 -14.34 -14.18 -4.78
N THR A 95 -14.64 -14.15 -3.49
CA THR A 95 -15.92 -13.65 -2.96
C THR A 95 -15.70 -12.71 -1.78
N ALA A 96 -16.60 -11.74 -1.62
CA ALA A 96 -16.54 -10.78 -0.52
C ALA A 96 -16.57 -11.45 0.85
N ALA A 97 -17.36 -12.52 1.00
CA ALA A 97 -17.47 -13.28 2.24
C ALA A 97 -16.15 -13.97 2.62
N VAL A 98 -15.46 -14.57 1.63
CA VAL A 98 -14.15 -15.19 1.86
C VAL A 98 -13.11 -14.14 2.26
N ILE A 99 -13.03 -13.01 1.54
CA ILE A 99 -12.07 -11.95 1.88
C ILE A 99 -12.38 -11.33 3.25
N THR A 100 -13.64 -11.08 3.57
CA THR A 100 -14.03 -10.55 4.89
C THR A 100 -13.56 -11.47 6.00
N LYS A 101 -13.87 -12.77 5.89
CA LYS A 101 -13.47 -13.79 6.88
C LYS A 101 -11.96 -13.83 7.03
N LEU A 102 -11.22 -13.94 5.92
CA LEU A 102 -9.76 -14.06 5.94
C LEU A 102 -9.08 -12.81 6.47
N THR A 103 -9.60 -11.62 6.16
CA THR A 103 -9.05 -10.34 6.63
C THR A 103 -9.22 -10.21 8.13
N VAL A 104 -10.42 -10.52 8.65
CA VAL A 104 -10.70 -10.50 10.09
C VAL A 104 -9.85 -11.53 10.84
N GLN A 105 -9.67 -12.74 10.29
CA GLN A 105 -8.85 -13.79 10.90
C GLN A 105 -7.36 -13.42 10.99
N ARG A 106 -6.86 -12.60 10.06
CA ARG A 106 -5.45 -12.21 9.97
C ARG A 106 -5.14 -10.88 10.65
N ALA A 107 -6.17 -10.12 11.00
CA ALA A 107 -6.04 -8.90 11.77
C ALA A 107 -5.45 -9.20 13.16
N SER A 108 -4.47 -8.40 13.53
CA SER A 108 -3.87 -8.43 14.86
C SER A 108 -3.51 -7.01 15.29
N ARG A 109 -3.13 -6.82 16.55
CA ARG A 109 -2.60 -5.53 17.00
C ARG A 109 -1.47 -5.07 16.08
N ASP A 110 -1.53 -3.80 15.66
CA ASP A 110 -0.53 -3.12 14.83
C ASP A 110 -0.27 -3.77 13.45
N SER A 111 -1.23 -4.57 12.94
CA SER A 111 -1.10 -5.21 11.62
C SER A 111 -1.32 -4.25 10.45
N ILE A 112 -0.51 -4.41 9.39
CA ILE A 112 -0.75 -3.82 8.07
C ILE A 112 -1.25 -4.94 7.16
N LEU A 113 -2.53 -4.87 6.76
CA LEU A 113 -3.19 -5.89 5.94
C LEU A 113 -3.12 -5.48 4.45
N LEU A 114 -2.66 -6.39 3.59
CA LEU A 114 -2.56 -6.15 2.14
C LEU A 114 -3.85 -6.55 1.42
N MET A 115 -4.45 -5.61 0.69
CA MET A 115 -5.58 -5.83 -0.19
C MET A 115 -5.40 -5.05 -1.50
N HIS A 116 -6.19 -5.40 -2.52
CA HIS A 116 -6.15 -4.80 -3.84
C HIS A 116 -7.55 -4.40 -4.33
N ASP A 117 -7.72 -3.12 -4.65
CA ASP A 117 -8.97 -2.53 -5.16
C ASP A 117 -9.23 -2.83 -6.66
N ILE A 118 -8.29 -3.48 -7.34
CA ILE A 118 -8.47 -3.99 -8.71
C ILE A 118 -9.34 -5.27 -8.76
N HIS A 119 -9.74 -5.79 -7.60
CA HIS A 119 -10.56 -6.99 -7.45
C HIS A 119 -11.94 -6.61 -6.89
N LEU A 120 -13.01 -6.86 -7.65
CA LEU A 120 -14.37 -6.49 -7.24
C LEU A 120 -14.79 -7.15 -5.91
N TRP A 121 -14.39 -8.40 -5.69
CA TRP A 121 -14.67 -9.10 -4.43
C TRP A 121 -14.00 -8.45 -3.21
N THR A 122 -12.85 -7.81 -3.39
CA THR A 122 -12.17 -7.05 -2.32
C THR A 122 -12.89 -5.72 -2.06
N VAL A 123 -13.35 -5.03 -3.11
CA VAL A 123 -14.16 -3.82 -2.99
C VAL A 123 -15.45 -4.13 -2.21
N ASP A 124 -16.16 -5.19 -2.58
CA ASP A 124 -17.39 -5.62 -1.92
C ASP A 124 -17.16 -6.09 -0.46
N ALA A 125 -15.94 -6.56 -0.14
CA ALA A 125 -15.57 -6.97 1.22
C ALA A 125 -15.23 -5.78 2.15
N ALA A 126 -14.99 -4.59 1.61
CA ALA A 126 -14.45 -3.46 2.39
C ALA A 126 -15.37 -3.08 3.57
N ALA A 127 -16.65 -2.81 3.31
CA ALA A 127 -17.63 -2.43 4.34
C ALA A 127 -17.82 -3.50 5.44
N PRO A 128 -18.14 -4.77 5.12
CA PRO A 128 -18.33 -5.78 6.16
C PRO A 128 -17.05 -6.09 6.94
N THR A 129 -15.87 -5.95 6.33
CA THR A 129 -14.58 -6.08 7.02
C THR A 129 -14.39 -4.97 8.05
N ILE A 130 -14.60 -3.70 7.64
CA ILE A 130 -14.47 -2.53 8.52
C ILE A 130 -15.41 -2.67 9.73
N ASP A 131 -16.69 -2.97 9.48
CA ASP A 131 -17.68 -3.13 10.54
C ASP A 131 -17.30 -4.21 11.54
N THR A 132 -16.80 -5.35 11.05
CA THR A 132 -16.42 -6.49 11.90
C THR A 132 -15.21 -6.15 12.76
N LEU A 133 -14.17 -5.53 12.18
CA LEU A 133 -12.98 -5.15 12.92
C LEU A 133 -13.30 -4.09 13.99
N GLN A 134 -14.12 -3.09 13.68
CA GLN A 134 -14.54 -2.08 14.66
C GLN A 134 -15.34 -2.69 15.81
N LYS A 135 -16.25 -3.64 15.54
CA LYS A 135 -16.98 -4.38 16.59
C LYS A 135 -16.06 -5.21 17.49
N GLN A 136 -14.91 -5.65 16.97
CA GLN A 136 -13.87 -6.35 17.74
C GLN A 136 -12.94 -5.39 18.51
N GLY A 137 -13.18 -4.07 18.44
CA GLY A 137 -12.40 -3.06 19.17
C GLY A 137 -11.15 -2.56 18.43
N TYR A 138 -10.98 -2.90 17.15
CA TYR A 138 -9.89 -2.33 16.35
C TYR A 138 -10.18 -0.87 15.98
N THR A 139 -9.14 -0.05 16.04
CA THR A 139 -9.12 1.28 15.41
C THR A 139 -8.38 1.17 14.09
N LEU A 140 -9.05 1.47 12.98
CA LEU A 140 -8.43 1.52 11.66
C LEU A 140 -7.80 2.89 11.45
N VAL A 141 -6.51 2.90 11.13
CA VAL A 141 -5.70 4.10 10.98
C VAL A 141 -4.90 4.04 9.68
N THR A 142 -4.39 5.20 9.25
CA THR A 142 -3.41 5.28 8.16
C THR A 142 -2.09 4.63 8.56
N VAL A 143 -1.24 4.29 7.59
CA VAL A 143 0.08 3.72 7.85
C VAL A 143 0.96 4.73 8.58
N SER A 144 0.90 6.01 8.21
CA SER A 144 1.62 7.06 8.93
C SER A 144 1.17 7.22 10.39
N GLN A 145 -0.12 7.09 10.69
CA GLN A 145 -0.60 7.09 12.08
C GLN A 145 -0.12 5.87 12.86
N LEU A 146 -0.11 4.69 12.24
CA LEU A 146 0.38 3.45 12.86
C LEU A 146 1.88 3.51 13.17
N LEU A 147 2.69 3.94 12.20
CA LEU A 147 4.15 3.90 12.31
C LEU A 147 4.76 5.14 12.98
N GLY A 148 4.02 6.24 13.02
CA GLY A 148 4.54 7.55 13.43
C GLY A 148 5.66 8.01 12.50
N SER A 149 6.79 8.41 13.08
CA SER A 149 7.93 8.91 12.30
C SER A 149 8.67 7.79 11.56
N THR A 150 8.60 7.81 10.23
CA THR A 150 9.34 6.89 9.37
C THR A 150 10.65 7.51 8.88
N LYS A 151 11.65 6.66 8.58
CA LYS A 151 12.95 7.09 8.04
C LYS A 151 13.07 6.70 6.56
N PRO A 152 13.48 7.61 5.66
CA PRO A 152 13.70 7.26 4.27
C PRO A 152 14.66 6.07 4.09
N GLY A 153 14.30 5.15 3.20
CA GLY A 153 15.06 3.93 2.90
C GLY A 153 15.02 2.85 3.98
N LYS A 154 14.31 3.06 5.09
CA LYS A 154 14.06 2.02 6.09
C LYS A 154 12.79 1.23 5.74
N LEU A 155 12.85 -0.09 6.00
CA LEU A 155 11.73 -1.02 5.86
C LEU A 155 10.82 -1.00 7.10
N TYR A 156 9.51 -1.01 6.85
CA TYR A 156 8.45 -1.12 7.85
C TYR A 156 7.36 -2.12 7.41
N PRO A 157 6.76 -2.91 8.33
CA PRO A 157 7.28 -3.15 9.67
C PRO A 157 8.71 -3.70 9.59
N ALA A 158 9.50 -3.49 10.65
CA ALA A 158 10.85 -4.06 10.68
C ALA A 158 10.73 -5.60 10.65
N ALA A 159 11.59 -6.24 9.85
CA ALA A 159 11.72 -7.69 9.84
C ALA A 159 12.38 -8.18 11.12
#